data_AF-A0A2G6EGD3-F1
#
_entry.id   AF-A0A2G6EGD3-F1
#
_cell.length_a   1.000
_cell.length_b   1.000
_cell.length_c   1.000
_cell.angle_alpha   90.00
_cell.angle_beta   90.00
_cell.angle_gamma   90.00
#
_symmetry.space_group_name_H-M   'P 1'
#
loop_
_entity.id
_entity.type
_entity.pdbx_description
1 polymer ?
#
loop_
_entity_poly.entity_id
_entity_poly.type
_entity_poly.pdbx_seq_one_letter_code
_entity_poly.pdbx_strand_id
1 'polypeptide(L)' 'MHLDSLKVKNFRILEGVEIDRLGHVNLIVGKNNSGKSTILEALIRKQQ' A
#
# COMPACT_ATOMS: atom_id res chain seq x y z
N MET A 1 -16.23 -4.36 1.13
CA MET A 1 -15.23 -3.31 1.46
C MET A 1 -14.69 -2.81 0.12
N HIS A 2 -14.85 -1.52 -0.19
CA HIS A 2 -14.28 -0.88 -1.37
C HIS A 2 -13.27 0.15 -0.87
N LEU A 3 -12.07 0.17 -1.44
CA LEU A 3 -11.02 1.10 -1.07
C LEU A 3 -10.68 1.92 -2.31
N ASP A 4 -11.01 3.20 -2.29
CA ASP A 4 -10.82 4.09 -3.44
C ASP A 4 -9.37 4.53 -3.60
N SER A 5 -8.68 4.77 -2.48
CA SER A 5 -7.33 5.30 -2.43
C SER A 5 -6.52 4.68 -1.30
N LEU A 6 -5.20 4.67 -1.44
CA LEU A 6 -4.26 4.26 -0.38
C LEU A 6 -3.27 5.39 -0.10
N LYS A 7 -3.16 5.80 1.16
CA LYS A 7 -2.12 6.70 1.63
C LYS A 7 -1.43 6.10 2.83
N VAL A 8 -0.12 5.91 2.72
CA VAL A 8 0.74 5.35 3.76
C VAL A 8 1.93 6.27 3.93
N LYS A 9 2.22 6.68 5.16
CA LYS A 9 3.39 7.50 5.48
C LYS A 9 4.15 6.87 6.65
N ASN A 10 5.47 6.87 6.58
CA ASN A 10 6.36 6.43 7.65
C ASN A 10 6.01 5.03 8.21
N PHE A 11 5.66 4.07 7.34
CA PHE A 11 5.31 2.72 7.75
C PHE A 11 6.38 1.71 7.30
N ARG A 12 7.21 1.29 8.27
CA ARG A 12 8.36 0.42 8.02
C ARG A 12 9.26 1.03 6.92
N ILE A 13 9.52 0.29 5.84
CA ILE A 13 10.33 0.72 4.70
C ILE A 13 9.60 1.71 3.77
N LEU A 14 8.29 1.90 3.93
CA LEU A 14 7.52 2.85 3.12
C LEU A 14 7.62 4.25 3.73
N GLU A 15 8.50 5.08 3.18
CA GLU A 15 8.61 6.50 3.55
C GLU A 15 7.31 7.24 3.18
N GLY A 16 6.81 7.01 1.96
CA GLY A 16 5.53 7.50 1.49
C GLY A 16 5.02 6.72 0.29
N VAL A 17 3.75 6.31 0.34
CA VAL A 17 3.00 5.72 -0.77
C VAL A 17 1.66 6.43 -0.87
N GLU A 18 1.34 6.92 -2.06
CA GLU A 18 0.07 7.55 -2.38
C GLU A 18 -0.44 6.95 -3.70
N ILE A 19 -1.62 6.34 -3.63
CA ILE A 19 -2.33 5.77 -4.78
C ILE A 19 -3.73 6.37 -4.74
N ASP A 20 -3.97 7.35 -5.62
CA ASP A 20 -5.21 8.13 -5.61
C ASP A 20 -6.43 7.34 -6.07
N ARG A 21 -6.23 6.31 -6.90
CA ARG A 21 -7.28 5.46 -7.46
C ARG A 21 -6.85 4.00 -7.51
N LEU A 22 -7.47 3.18 -6.69
CA LEU A 22 -7.37 1.74 -6.73
C LEU A 22 -8.49 1.17 -7.61
N GLY A 23 -8.11 0.31 -8.55
CA GLY A 23 -9.08 -0.44 -9.36
C GLY A 23 -9.66 -1.63 -8.59
N HIS A 24 -10.62 -2.33 -9.20
CA HIS A 24 -11.09 -3.63 -8.71
C HIS A 24 -9.95 -4.67 -8.64
N VAL A 25 -8.95 -4.52 -9.51
CA VAL A 25 -7.72 -5.31 -9.53
C VAL A 25 -6.53 -4.36 -9.62
N ASN A 26 -5.54 -4.55 -8.76
CA ASN A 26 -4.31 -3.77 -8.74
C ASN A 26 -3.11 -4.72 -8.78
N LEU A 27 -2.16 -4.45 -9.66
CA LEU A 27 -0.93 -5.23 -9.79
C LEU A 27 0.24 -4.45 -9.19
N ILE A 28 0.83 -4.98 -8.11
CA ILE A 28 2.00 -4.39 -7.46
C ILE A 28 3.24 -5.21 -7.82
N VAL A 29 4.16 -4.60 -8.57
CA VAL A 29 5.40 -5.25 -9.05
C VAL A 29 6.65 -4.55 -8.51
N GLY A 30 7.78 -5.24 -8.54
CA GLY A 30 9.07 -4.71 -8.08
C GLY A 30 10.00 -5.79 -7.58
N LYS A 31 11.27 -5.44 -7.33
CA LYS A 31 12.29 -6.35 -6.80
C LYS A 31 11.87 -6.95 -5.45
N ASN A 32 12.42 -8.11 -5.10
CA ASN A 32 12.21 -8.68 -3.77
C ASN A 32 12.65 -7.69 -2.69
N ASN A 33 11.95 -7.72 -1.55
CA ASN A 33 12.18 -6.84 -0.41
C ASN A 33 11.91 -5.34 -0.66
N SER A 34 11.34 -4.95 -1.81
CA SER A 34 11.03 -3.54 -2.13
C SER A 34 9.79 -2.97 -1.43
N GLY A 35 9.28 -3.64 -0.38
CA GLY A 35 8.10 -3.17 0.35
C GLY A 35 6.72 -3.59 -0.19
N LYS A 36 6.65 -4.53 -1.16
CA LYS A 36 5.35 -5.01 -1.71
C LYS A 36 4.45 -5.63 -0.64
N SER A 37 4.99 -6.55 0.17
CA SER A 37 4.24 -7.13 1.30
C SER A 37 3.91 -6.07 2.35
N THR A 38 4.79 -5.08 2.55
CA THR A 38 4.56 -3.95 3.46
C THR A 38 3.34 -3.12 3.04
N ILE A 39 3.09 -2.94 1.74
CA ILE A 39 1.88 -2.29 1.23
C ILE A 39 0.63 -3.08 1.66
N LEU A 40 0.65 -4.41 1.51
CA LEU A 40 -0.47 -5.27 1.94
C LEU A 40 -0.68 -5.25 3.46
N GLU A 41 0.40 -5.23 4.24
CA GLU A 41 0.31 -5.10 5.69
C GLU A 41 -0.24 -3.75 6.13
N ALA A 42 0.12 -2.67 5.44
CA ALA A 42 -0.42 -1.34 5.69
C ALA A 42 -1.91 -1.23 5.37
N LEU A 43 -2.40 -2.01 4.40
CA LEU A 43 -3.84 -2.11 4.09
C LEU A 43 -4.62 -2.84 5.18
N ILE A 44 -4.04 -3.90 5.76
CA ILE A 44 -4.71 -4.72 6.78
C ILE A 44 -4.67 -4.03 8.15
N ARG A 45 -3.54 -3.42 8.51
CA ARG A 45 -3.41 -2.65 9.75
C ARG A 45 -4.06 -1.29 9.53
N LYS A 46 -5.23 -1.06 10.14
CA LYS A 46 -5.84 0.27 10.21
C LYS A 46 -4.82 1.26 10.77
N GLN A 47 -4.22 2.06 9.90
CA GLN A 47 -3.47 3.24 10.30
C GLN A 47 -4.52 4.26 10.74
N GLN A 48 -4.45 4.68 12.01
CA GLN A 48 -5.30 5.75 12.53
C GLN A 48 -4.99 7.06 11.82
#